data_AF-A0A4Q9V491-F1
#
_entry.id   AF-A0A4Q9V491-F1
#
_cell.length_a   1.000
_cell.length_b   1.000
_cell.length_c   1.000
_cell.angle_alpha   90.00
_cell.angle_beta   90.00
_cell.angle_gamma   90.00
#
_symmetry.space_group_name_H-M   'P 1'
#
loop_
_entity.id
_entity.type
_entity.pdbx_description
1 polymer ?
#
loop_
_entity_poly.entity_id
_entity_poly.type
_entity_poly.pdbx_seq_one_letter_code
_entity_poly.pdbx_strand_id
1 'polypeptide(L)'
;MIVVGNFIDNLKCESFIDPETYRLRVRPIEGQGVPTNLLIECSSTERDAHPEGTIFITENVKVCKKKNGRIYLRAKDHKITKIKKV
;
A
#
# COMPACT_ATOMS: atom_id res chain seq x y z
N MET A 1 9.33 13.60 -5.87
CA MET A 1 9.18 12.14 -5.70
C MET A 1 10.15 11.51 -6.65
N ILE A 2 11.02 10.62 -6.18
CA ILE A 2 11.96 9.89 -7.05
C ILE A 2 11.47 8.44 -7.07
N VAL A 3 11.31 7.88 -8.27
CA VAL A 3 11.09 6.45 -8.45
C VAL A 3 12.46 5.78 -8.37
N VAL A 4 12.64 4.85 -7.44
CA VAL A 4 13.96 4.29 -7.09
C VAL A 4 14.02 2.78 -7.32
N GLY A 5 13.05 2.20 -8.03
CA GLY A 5 13.02 0.75 -8.24
C GLY A 5 11.98 0.29 -9.25
N ASN A 6 11.78 -1.02 -9.26
CA ASN A 6 10.90 -1.72 -10.18
C ASN A 6 9.42 -1.43 -9.92
N PHE A 7 8.63 -1.73 -10.93
CA PHE A 7 7.18 -1.80 -10.83
C PHE A 7 6.78 -3.19 -10.32
N ILE A 8 5.83 -3.24 -9.40
CA ILE A 8 5.33 -4.48 -8.82
C ILE A 8 3.87 -4.61 -9.19
N ASP A 9 3.52 -5.69 -9.90
CA ASP A 9 2.16 -6.01 -10.29
C ASP A 9 1.53 -7.03 -9.32
N ASN A 10 0.20 -7.05 -9.27
CA ASN A 10 -0.59 -7.97 -8.44
C ASN A 10 -0.20 -7.98 -6.95
N LEU A 11 0.24 -6.85 -6.42
CA LEU A 11 0.65 -6.74 -5.03
C LEU A 11 -0.59 -6.77 -4.13
N LYS A 12 -0.69 -7.82 -3.31
CA LYS A 12 -1.68 -7.92 -2.25
C LYS A 12 -1.27 -7.06 -1.07
N CYS A 13 -2.22 -6.39 -0.46
CA CYS A 13 -2.00 -5.51 0.66
C CYS A 13 -3.16 -5.55 1.64
N GLU A 14 -2.92 -5.16 2.88
CA GLU A 14 -3.94 -5.13 3.94
C GLU A 14 -4.07 -3.74 4.54
N SER A 15 -5.28 -3.38 4.95
CA SER A 15 -5.51 -2.20 5.77
C SER A 15 -5.17 -2.47 7.24
N PHE A 16 -4.57 -1.49 7.91
CA PHE A 16 -4.25 -1.52 9.33
C PHE A 16 -4.38 -0.13 9.95
N ILE A 17 -4.65 -0.07 11.25
CA ILE A 17 -4.60 1.19 12.01
C ILE A 17 -3.15 1.49 12.39
N ASP A 18 -2.65 2.62 11.92
CA ASP A 18 -1.33 3.13 12.29
C ASP A 18 -1.36 3.60 13.76
N PRO A 19 -0.57 3.00 14.67
CA PRO A 19 -0.62 3.33 16.10
C PRO A 19 -0.09 4.73 16.42
N GLU A 20 0.71 5.34 15.54
CA GLU A 20 1.23 6.70 15.75
C GLU A 20 0.20 7.75 15.32
N THR A 21 -0.50 7.50 14.20
CA THR A 21 -1.40 8.50 13.60
C THR A 21 -2.88 8.20 13.79
N TYR A 22 -3.23 7.01 14.28
CA TYR A 22 -4.60 6.47 14.39
C TYR A 22 -5.40 6.47 13.08
N ARG A 23 -4.70 6.57 11.95
CA ARG A 23 -5.31 6.56 10.61
C ARG A 23 -5.29 5.16 10.04
N LEU A 24 -6.32 4.83 9.27
CA LEU A 24 -6.30 3.64 8.43
C LEU A 24 -5.23 3.83 7.34
N ARG A 25 -4.33 2.87 7.25
CA ARG A 25 -3.23 2.81 6.27
C ARG A 25 -3.28 1.46 5.54
N VAL A 26 -2.47 1.33 4.50
CA VAL A 26 -2.35 0.10 3.72
C VAL A 26 -0.87 -0.29 3.62
N ARG A 27 -0.57 -1.57 3.82
CA ARG A 27 0.79 -2.15 3.73
C ARG A 27 0.80 -3.45 2.94
N PRO A 28 1.94 -3.84 2.33
CA PRO A 28 2.08 -5.16 1.70
C PRO A 28 1.81 -6.28 2.70
N ILE A 29 1.19 -7.37 2.24
CA ILE A 29 1.18 -8.63 3.00
C ILE A 29 2.50 -9.40 2.80
N GLU A 30 2.82 -10.25 3.77
CA GLU A 30 4.04 -11.09 3.76
C GLU A 30 4.08 -12.07 2.57
N GLY A 31 5.29 -12.54 2.24
CA GLY A 31 5.49 -13.59 1.22
C GLY A 31 5.55 -13.11 -0.24
N GLN A 32 5.55 -11.81 -0.49
CA GLN A 32 5.56 -11.24 -1.86
C GLN A 32 6.90 -10.62 -2.28
N GLY A 33 7.96 -10.78 -1.48
CA GLY A 33 9.27 -10.17 -1.77
C GLY A 33 9.32 -8.65 -1.57
N VAL A 34 8.33 -8.07 -0.89
CA VAL A 34 8.23 -6.64 -0.58
C VAL A 34 8.16 -6.47 0.94
N PRO A 35 8.94 -5.54 1.55
CA PRO A 35 8.88 -5.31 2.99
C PRO A 35 7.50 -4.85 3.45
N THR A 36 6.98 -5.47 4.50
CA THR A 36 5.63 -5.19 5.04
C THR A 36 5.56 -3.94 5.91
N ASN A 37 6.71 -3.36 6.28
CA ASN A 37 6.79 -2.09 6.98
C ASN A 37 6.65 -0.86 6.05
N LEU A 38 6.48 -1.07 4.74
CA LEU A 38 6.26 0.02 3.78
C LEU A 38 4.79 0.43 3.73
N LEU A 39 4.55 1.74 3.70
CA LEU A 39 3.23 2.30 3.43
C LEU A 39 2.95 2.32 1.93
N ILE A 40 1.74 1.92 1.55
CA ILE A 40 1.21 2.07 0.19
C ILE A 40 0.38 3.35 0.11
N GLU A 41 0.86 4.31 -0.66
CA GLU A 41 0.12 5.52 -1.02
C GLU A 41 -0.98 5.16 -2.02
N CYS A 42 -2.23 5.26 -1.57
CA CYS A 42 -3.46 4.91 -2.28
C CYS A 42 -4.58 5.91 -1.93
N SER A 43 -5.73 5.78 -2.61
CA SER A 43 -6.92 6.60 -2.38
C SER A 43 -7.38 6.47 -0.93
N SER A 44 -7.47 7.59 -0.22
CA SER A 44 -8.06 7.61 1.12
C SER A 44 -9.52 7.25 1.09
N THR A 45 -10.27 7.81 0.14
CA THR A 45 -11.71 7.52 -0.01
C THR A 45 -11.96 6.03 -0.19
N GLU A 46 -11.14 5.34 -1.00
CA GLU A 46 -11.31 3.91 -1.21
C GLU A 46 -10.95 3.11 0.03
N ARG A 47 -9.76 3.32 0.62
CA ARG A 47 -9.35 2.51 1.78
C ARG A 47 -10.26 2.74 2.99
N ASP A 48 -10.67 3.99 3.24
CA ASP A 48 -11.44 4.39 4.42
C ASP A 48 -12.92 3.92 4.32
N ALA A 49 -13.37 3.48 3.13
CA ALA A 49 -14.67 2.85 2.91
C ALA A 49 -14.74 1.39 3.38
N HIS A 50 -13.62 0.80 3.83
CA HIS A 50 -13.55 -0.60 4.30
C HIS A 50 -12.95 -0.68 5.71
N PRO A 51 -13.30 -1.71 6.50
CA PRO A 51 -12.73 -1.88 7.84
C PRO A 51 -11.23 -2.22 7.79
N GLU A 52 -10.56 -2.07 8.93
CA GLU A 52 -9.23 -2.63 9.19
C GLU A 52 -9.17 -4.14 8.86
N GLY A 53 -8.02 -4.61 8.38
CA GLY A 53 -7.80 -6.00 7.97
C GLY A 53 -8.39 -6.35 6.60
N THR A 54 -8.93 -5.38 5.86
CA THR A 54 -9.39 -5.59 4.49
C THR A 54 -8.21 -5.85 3.58
N ILE A 55 -8.30 -6.91 2.78
CA ILE A 55 -7.29 -7.25 1.79
C ILE A 55 -7.64 -6.60 0.45
N PHE A 56 -6.64 -5.99 -0.16
CA PHE A 56 -6.71 -5.38 -1.47
C PHE A 56 -5.65 -5.99 -2.40
N ILE A 57 -5.83 -5.78 -3.70
CA ILE A 57 -4.83 -5.96 -4.73
C ILE A 57 -4.59 -4.63 -5.43
N THR A 58 -3.36 -4.39 -5.85
CA THR A 58 -2.98 -3.21 -6.64
C THR A 58 -1.91 -3.58 -7.66
N GLU A 59 -1.87 -2.83 -8.76
CA GLU A 59 -1.01 -3.09 -9.91
C GLU A 59 -0.10 -1.90 -10.16
N ASN A 60 1.01 -2.16 -10.87
CA ASN A 60 1.96 -1.16 -11.31
C ASN A 60 2.46 -0.28 -10.15
N VAL A 61 2.71 -0.91 -9.00
CA VAL A 61 3.14 -0.22 -7.78
C VAL A 61 4.58 0.22 -7.92
N LYS A 62 4.84 1.51 -7.71
CA LYS A 62 6.17 2.11 -7.81
C LYS A 62 6.85 2.18 -6.45
N VAL A 63 8.11 1.76 -6.37
CA VAL A 63 8.96 2.07 -5.22
C VAL A 63 9.43 3.52 -5.31
N CYS A 64 9.10 4.32 -4.29
CA CYS A 64 9.35 5.75 -4.27
C CYS A 64 10.11 6.15 -3.00
N LYS A 65 10.90 7.23 -3.11
CA LYS A 65 11.60 7.86 -1.97
C LYS A 65 11.13 9.30 -1.79
N LYS A 66 10.72 9.66 -0.58
CA LYS A 66 10.44 11.05 -0.19
C LYS A 66 11.77 11.82 -0.03
N LYS A 67 11.71 13.16 -0.02
CA LYS A 67 12.91 14.02 0.12
C LYS A 67 13.68 13.75 1.41
N ASN A 68 12.99 13.40 2.50
CA ASN A 68 13.58 13.04 3.79
C ASN A 68 14.16 11.61 3.84
N GLY A 69 14.22 10.90 2.72
CA GLY A 69 14.79 9.57 2.63
C GLY A 69 13.80 8.42 2.86
N ARG A 70 12.58 8.68 3.35
CA ARG A 70 11.59 7.62 3.60
C ARG A 70 11.17 6.92 2.31
N ILE A 71 11.30 5.59 2.30
CA ILE A 71 10.83 4.72 1.21
C ILE A 71 9.33 4.44 1.42
N TYR A 72 8.58 4.43 0.32
CA TYR A 72 7.16 4.07 0.30
C TYR A 72 6.78 3.49 -1.06
N LEU A 73 5.63 2.84 -1.12
CA LEU A 73 5.05 2.30 -2.34
C LEU A 73 3.95 3.24 -2.83
N ARG A 74 3.84 3.45 -4.14
CA ARG A 74 2.77 4.26 -4.72
C ARG A 74 1.97 3.41 -5.69
N ALA A 75 0.69 3.21 -5.40
CA ALA A 75 -0.25 2.56 -6.32
C ALA A 75 -0.46 3.43 -7.56
N LYS A 76 -0.52 2.82 -8.74
CA LYS A 76 -0.86 3.53 -9.98
C LYS A 76 -2.25 4.14 -9.84
N ASP A 77 -2.35 5.44 -10.16
CA ASP A 77 -3.56 6.25 -10.03
C ASP A 77 -4.21 6.16 -8.64
N HIS A 78 -3.40 5.86 -7.62
CA HIS A 78 -3.82 5.61 -6.24
C HIS A 78 -4.86 4.47 -6.09
N LYS A 79 -4.98 3.60 -7.10
CA LYS A 79 -5.99 2.56 -7.17
C LYS A 79 -5.61 1.33 -6.34
N ILE A 80 -6.54 0.90 -5.49
CA ILE A 80 -6.55 -0.39 -4.81
C ILE A 80 -7.91 -1.05 -5.08
N THR A 81 -7.98 -2.37 -5.06
CA THR A 81 -9.23 -3.09 -5.30
C THR A 81 -9.40 -4.17 -4.24
N LYS A 82 -10.51 -4.12 -3.50
CA LYS A 82 -10.79 -5.10 -2.45
C LYS A 82 -10.92 -6.50 -3.06
N ILE A 83 -10.31 -7.47 -2.40
CA ILE A 83 -10.46 -8.89 -2.73
C ILE A 83 -11.08 -9.62 -1.54
N LYS A 84 -11.95 -10.59 -1.80
CA LYS A 84 -12.49 -11.46 -0.73
C LYS A 84 -11.37 -12.36 -0.23
N LYS A 85 -11.32 -12.61 1.09
CA LYS A 85 -10.62 -13.80 1.61
C LYS A 85 -11.30 -15.01 0.95
N VAL A 86 -10.52 -15.79 0.22
CA VAL A 86 -10.90 -17.15 -0.20
C VAL A 86 -10.85 -18.03 1.04
#